data_AF-A0A383F1B4-F1
#
_entry.id   AF-A0A383F1B4-F1
#
_cell.length_a   1.000
_cell.length_b   1.000
_cell.length_c   1.000
_cell.angle_alpha   90.00
_cell.angle_beta   90.00
_cell.angle_gamma   90.00
#
_symmetry.space_group_name_H-M   'P 1'
#
loop_
_entity.id
_entity.type
_entity.pdbx_description
1 polymer ?
#
loop_
_entity_poly.entity_id
_entity_poly.type
_entity_poly.pdbx_seq_one_letter_code
_entity_poly.pdbx_strand_id
1 'polypeptide(L)'
;CEDCAYDWSAYGSECCDTAWGDFGIDCATLEGTYGWDCSGCECPGDYVYSCEDDGLITCGDGSCVDNADDCPDCSNYTLVVGGGSYDSEMGWALDDADGNLLYTAGCDNPNAYGICEGGGNGTFELCLSEGFYSFYGYDSWGDGWNGGYWEIFDADGNSAAGGPEYTITEDNYYGWGWGWGLCLGACGCTWEDASNYDPDATIEDWSCELGPGADCGYWGAPGAFAGC
;
A
#
# COMPACT_ATOMS: atom_id res chain seq x y z
N CYS A 1 -7.67 31.84 5.62
CA CYS A 1 -8.33 30.57 6.02
C CYS A 1 -9.40 30.93 7.06
N GLU A 2 -10.69 30.97 6.71
CA GLU A 2 -11.74 31.48 7.63
C GLU A 2 -12.42 30.38 8.46
N ASP A 3 -12.26 29.10 8.11
CA ASP A 3 -12.96 27.98 8.74
C ASP A 3 -12.15 27.27 9.86
N CYS A 4 -10.81 27.36 9.85
CA CYS A 4 -9.94 26.83 10.91
C CYS A 4 -10.03 27.63 12.22
N ALA A 5 -10.07 26.94 13.38
CA ALA A 5 -10.18 27.59 14.69
C ALA A 5 -8.96 28.43 15.11
N TYR A 6 -7.73 28.11 14.65
CA TYR A 6 -6.51 28.85 15.02
C TYR A 6 -5.47 28.96 13.88
N ASP A 7 -5.36 30.15 13.29
CA ASP A 7 -4.27 30.59 12.39
C ASP A 7 -2.97 30.75 13.21
N TRP A 8 -1.95 29.94 12.90
CA TRP A 8 -0.60 30.09 13.44
C TRP A 8 0.35 30.63 12.36
N SER A 9 1.14 31.62 12.77
CA SER A 9 1.78 32.67 11.97
C SER A 9 2.14 32.43 10.49
N ALA A 10 2.02 33.50 9.70
CA ALA A 10 2.52 33.71 8.33
C ALA A 10 4.03 33.46 8.07
N TYR A 11 4.78 32.92 9.03
CA TYR A 11 6.16 32.44 8.85
C TYR A 11 6.27 30.93 8.61
N GLY A 12 5.15 30.20 8.68
CA GLY A 12 4.99 28.80 8.25
C GLY A 12 3.95 28.74 7.13
N SER A 13 2.72 28.28 7.41
CA SER A 13 1.56 28.37 6.52
C SER A 13 0.43 29.20 7.16
N GLU A 14 -0.54 29.69 6.38
CA GLU A 14 -1.64 30.54 6.88
C GLU A 14 -2.64 29.77 7.78
N CYS A 15 -2.79 28.46 7.60
CA CYS A 15 -3.57 27.58 8.48
C CYS A 15 -3.19 26.11 8.29
N CYS A 16 -3.80 25.19 9.06
CA CYS A 16 -3.56 23.76 8.90
C CYS A 16 -3.91 23.25 7.50
N ASP A 17 -4.99 23.74 6.89
CA ASP A 17 -5.40 23.30 5.54
C ASP A 17 -4.41 23.72 4.44
N THR A 18 -3.81 24.90 4.58
CA THR A 18 -2.80 25.38 3.61
C THR A 18 -1.43 24.78 3.89
N ALA A 19 -1.17 24.29 5.11
CA ALA A 19 0.09 23.68 5.47
C ALA A 19 0.37 22.41 4.66
N TRP A 20 -0.68 21.67 4.33
CA TRP A 20 -0.60 20.56 3.39
C TRP A 20 -0.12 21.00 1.99
N GLY A 21 -0.76 22.04 1.42
CA GLY A 21 -0.42 22.52 0.08
C GLY A 21 0.94 23.21 0.00
N ASP A 22 1.33 23.93 1.05
CA ASP A 22 2.56 24.73 1.08
C ASP A 22 3.79 23.90 1.50
N PHE A 23 3.60 22.97 2.44
CA PHE A 23 4.69 22.25 3.11
C PHE A 23 4.52 20.73 3.12
N GLY A 24 3.36 20.20 2.69
CA GLY A 24 3.08 18.76 2.74
C GLY A 24 2.96 18.23 4.17
N ILE A 25 2.62 19.08 5.13
CA ILE A 25 2.46 18.69 6.54
C ILE A 25 0.97 18.62 6.84
N ASP A 26 0.51 17.45 7.27
CA ASP A 26 -0.88 17.19 7.65
C ASP A 26 -1.25 17.71 9.05
N CYS A 27 -2.54 17.69 9.37
CA CYS A 27 -3.04 18.13 10.67
C CYS A 27 -2.53 17.28 11.84
N ALA A 28 -2.55 15.94 11.76
CA ALA A 28 -2.07 15.07 12.83
C ALA A 28 -0.62 15.38 13.22
N THR A 29 0.26 15.64 12.25
CA THR A 29 1.64 16.05 12.43
C THR A 29 1.73 17.44 13.06
N LEU A 30 0.92 18.40 12.60
CA LEU A 30 0.85 19.75 13.18
C LEU A 30 0.38 19.73 14.64
N GLU A 31 -0.64 18.96 14.97
CA GLU A 31 -1.18 18.83 16.33
C GLU A 31 -0.22 18.06 17.25
N GLY A 32 0.32 16.94 16.79
CA GLY A 32 1.18 16.05 17.57
C GLY A 32 2.59 16.58 17.79
N THR A 33 3.21 17.17 16.77
CA THR A 33 4.63 17.59 16.82
C THR A 33 4.77 19.09 17.08
N TYR A 34 3.93 19.90 16.44
CA TYR A 34 4.03 21.36 16.49
C TYR A 34 3.05 22.01 17.48
N GLY A 35 2.12 21.22 18.05
CA GLY A 35 1.14 21.69 19.02
C GLY A 35 0.12 22.68 18.45
N TRP A 36 -0.13 22.59 17.14
CA TRP A 36 -1.20 23.37 16.50
C TRP A 36 -2.55 22.81 16.96
N ASP A 37 -3.59 23.62 16.84
CA ASP A 37 -4.97 23.18 17.08
C ASP A 37 -5.71 23.33 15.77
N CYS A 38 -5.87 22.20 15.06
CA CYS A 38 -6.47 22.13 13.74
C CYS A 38 -7.98 21.82 13.82
N SER A 39 -8.59 21.97 15.00
CA SER A 39 -10.03 21.82 15.19
C SER A 39 -10.81 22.71 14.19
N GLY A 40 -11.72 22.09 13.43
CA GLY A 40 -12.57 22.80 12.47
C GLY A 40 -11.95 23.05 11.09
N CYS A 41 -10.71 22.61 10.87
CA CYS A 41 -10.08 22.58 9.55
C CYS A 41 -10.59 21.39 8.72
N GLU A 42 -10.43 21.43 7.39
CA GLU A 42 -10.73 20.29 6.50
C GLU A 42 -9.63 19.20 6.56
N CYS A 43 -8.42 19.56 7.01
CA CYS A 43 -7.28 18.68 7.21
C CYS A 43 -6.93 17.78 6.02
N PRO A 44 -6.70 18.36 4.83
CA PRO A 44 -6.19 17.63 3.69
C PRO A 44 -4.87 16.92 4.05
N GLY A 45 -4.79 15.63 3.75
CA GLY A 45 -3.67 14.76 4.12
C GLY A 45 -3.97 13.83 5.29
N ASP A 46 -4.79 14.24 6.26
CA ASP A 46 -5.13 13.43 7.45
C ASP A 46 -6.15 12.30 7.17
N TYR A 47 -6.26 11.87 5.91
CA TYR A 47 -7.17 10.80 5.52
C TYR A 47 -6.61 9.46 6.00
N VAL A 48 -7.01 9.05 7.19
CA VAL A 48 -7.11 7.62 7.50
C VAL A 48 -8.45 7.17 6.92
N TYR A 49 -8.43 6.53 5.74
CA TYR A 49 -9.64 5.95 5.19
C TYR A 49 -10.16 4.89 6.16
N SER A 50 -11.27 5.18 6.83
CA SER A 50 -11.96 4.25 7.72
C SER A 50 -13.35 3.98 7.15
N CYS A 51 -13.75 2.71 7.08
CA CYS A 51 -15.07 2.36 6.54
C CYS A 51 -16.19 3.00 7.38
N GLU A 52 -15.90 3.26 8.66
CA GLU A 52 -16.83 3.87 9.61
C GLU A 52 -17.23 5.31 9.22
N ASP A 53 -16.38 6.06 8.51
CA ASP A 53 -16.68 7.44 8.08
C ASP A 53 -17.77 7.49 7.00
N ASP A 54 -17.85 6.44 6.18
CA ASP A 54 -18.92 6.23 5.19
C ASP A 54 -20.11 5.45 5.75
N GLY A 55 -20.07 5.12 7.06
CA GLY A 55 -21.10 4.32 7.73
C GLY A 55 -21.08 2.84 7.36
N LEU A 56 -19.96 2.36 6.81
CA LEU A 56 -19.68 0.98 6.44
C LEU A 56 -18.95 0.26 7.58
N ILE A 57 -18.84 -1.06 7.46
CA ILE A 57 -18.12 -1.93 8.38
C ILE A 57 -16.77 -2.27 7.77
N THR A 58 -15.69 -2.03 8.50
CA THR A 58 -14.35 -2.52 8.14
C THR A 58 -14.29 -4.02 8.38
N CYS A 59 -14.10 -4.78 7.33
CA CYS A 59 -13.86 -6.21 7.40
C CYS A 59 -12.45 -6.51 7.92
N GLY A 60 -12.22 -7.77 8.30
CA GLY A 60 -10.89 -8.20 8.73
C GLY A 60 -9.83 -7.93 7.68
N ASP A 61 -10.21 -7.92 6.39
CA ASP A 61 -9.33 -7.72 5.24
C ASP A 61 -9.13 -6.26 4.82
N GLY A 62 -9.68 -5.31 5.58
CA GLY A 62 -9.63 -3.87 5.27
C GLY A 62 -10.69 -3.41 4.26
N SER A 63 -11.48 -4.32 3.69
CA SER A 63 -12.58 -3.95 2.79
C SER A 63 -13.75 -3.32 3.55
N CYS A 64 -14.50 -2.44 2.87
CA CYS A 64 -15.68 -1.81 3.43
C CYS A 64 -16.95 -2.47 2.92
N VAL A 65 -17.81 -2.93 3.84
CA VAL A 65 -19.09 -3.59 3.51
C VAL A 65 -20.26 -2.95 4.24
N ASP A 66 -21.46 -3.07 3.68
CA ASP A 66 -22.70 -2.60 4.33
C ASP A 66 -23.11 -3.47 5.53
N ASN A 67 -22.68 -4.73 5.57
CA ASN A 67 -23.02 -5.71 6.60
C ASN A 67 -21.85 -6.64 6.92
N ALA A 68 -21.61 -6.93 8.20
CA ALA A 68 -20.53 -7.81 8.65
C ALA A 68 -20.59 -9.23 8.07
N ASP A 69 -21.79 -9.71 7.70
CA ASP A 69 -21.96 -11.01 7.05
C ASP A 69 -21.46 -11.01 5.58
N ASP A 70 -21.27 -9.83 4.98
CA ASP A 70 -20.74 -9.66 3.63
C ASP A 70 -19.21 -9.58 3.64
N CYS A 71 -18.57 -9.68 4.81
CA CYS A 71 -17.12 -9.73 4.89
C CYS A 71 -16.57 -10.99 4.22
N PRO A 72 -15.53 -10.85 3.37
CA PRO A 72 -14.89 -12.00 2.75
C PRO A 72 -14.33 -12.96 3.80
N ASP A 73 -14.49 -14.27 3.54
CA ASP A 73 -13.74 -15.29 4.29
C ASP A 73 -12.25 -15.13 3.94
N CYS A 74 -11.44 -14.84 4.95
CA CYS A 74 -10.01 -14.65 4.82
C CYS A 74 -9.23 -15.65 5.69
N SER A 75 -7.96 -15.82 5.37
CA SER A 75 -7.00 -16.51 6.23
C SER A 75 -6.14 -15.48 6.96
N ASN A 76 -5.71 -15.83 8.18
CA ASN A 76 -4.78 -14.99 8.93
C ASN A 76 -3.36 -15.18 8.41
N TYR A 77 -2.70 -14.06 8.16
CA TYR A 77 -1.31 -13.96 7.76
C TYR A 77 -0.59 -12.98 8.69
N THR A 78 0.70 -13.19 8.89
CA THR A 78 1.54 -12.29 9.67
C THR A 78 2.58 -11.66 8.74
N LEU A 79 2.51 -10.35 8.56
CA LEU A 79 3.52 -9.57 7.83
C LEU A 79 4.58 -9.07 8.81
N VAL A 80 5.85 -9.30 8.48
CA VAL A 80 7.00 -8.75 9.19
C VAL A 80 7.74 -7.80 8.24
N VAL A 81 7.95 -6.56 8.66
CA VAL A 81 8.72 -5.55 7.92
C VAL A 81 9.82 -5.01 8.82
N GLY A 82 11.08 -5.08 8.37
CA GLY A 82 12.22 -4.53 9.11
C GLY A 82 13.51 -5.30 8.87
N GLY A 83 14.45 -5.20 9.82
CA GLY A 83 15.74 -5.90 9.76
C GLY A 83 16.85 -5.11 9.07
N GLY A 84 16.56 -3.88 8.66
CA GLY A 84 17.50 -2.93 8.10
C GLY A 84 18.26 -2.14 9.15
N SER A 85 19.21 -1.34 8.69
CA SER A 85 19.99 -0.47 9.57
C SER A 85 19.20 0.76 10.07
N TYR A 86 18.14 1.12 9.36
CA TYR A 86 17.34 2.33 9.59
C TYR A 86 15.85 2.03 9.45
N ASP A 87 15.34 1.03 10.17
CA ASP A 87 13.95 0.59 10.09
C ASP A 87 12.89 1.71 10.20
N SER A 88 13.21 2.82 10.88
CA SER A 88 12.33 3.98 11.02
C SER A 88 12.01 4.72 9.72
N GLU A 89 12.73 4.47 8.62
CA GLU A 89 12.45 5.11 7.31
C GLU A 89 11.52 4.29 6.42
N MET A 90 11.26 3.03 6.80
CA MET A 90 10.52 2.08 6.01
C MET A 90 9.03 2.39 6.10
N GLY A 91 8.35 2.53 4.97
CA GLY A 91 6.89 2.54 4.88
C GLY A 91 6.45 1.47 3.88
N TRP A 92 5.21 1.02 3.94
CA TRP A 92 4.70 0.05 2.96
C TRP A 92 3.20 0.18 2.75
N ALA A 93 2.72 -0.35 1.62
CA ALA A 93 1.31 -0.50 1.29
C ALA A 93 1.08 -1.88 0.68
N LEU A 94 -0.11 -2.42 0.88
CA LEU A 94 -0.57 -3.67 0.30
C LEU A 94 -1.92 -3.40 -0.36
N ASP A 95 -1.96 -3.61 -1.67
CA ASP A 95 -3.14 -3.41 -2.50
C ASP A 95 -3.70 -4.76 -2.96
N ASP A 96 -5.01 -4.81 -3.17
CA ASP A 96 -5.69 -5.95 -3.82
C ASP A 96 -5.41 -6.02 -5.33
N ALA A 97 -5.98 -7.02 -6.00
CA ALA A 97 -5.82 -7.21 -7.44
C ALA A 97 -6.41 -6.09 -8.31
N ASP A 98 -7.36 -5.32 -7.77
CA ASP A 98 -7.99 -4.18 -8.44
C ASP A 98 -7.23 -2.86 -8.19
N GLY A 99 -6.21 -2.88 -7.33
CA GLY A 99 -5.42 -1.72 -6.94
C GLY A 99 -6.04 -0.89 -5.81
N ASN A 100 -6.96 -1.47 -5.04
CA ASN A 100 -7.47 -0.83 -3.82
C ASN A 100 -6.51 -1.09 -2.66
N LEU A 101 -6.19 -0.03 -1.92
CA LEU A 101 -5.37 -0.12 -0.71
C LEU A 101 -6.11 -0.91 0.37
N LEU A 102 -5.50 -2.00 0.85
CA LEU A 102 -6.02 -2.80 1.96
C LEU A 102 -5.32 -2.47 3.28
N TYR A 103 -3.99 -2.36 3.25
CA TYR A 103 -3.19 -2.10 4.44
C TYR A 103 -2.02 -1.20 4.10
N THR A 104 -1.64 -0.34 5.04
CA THR A 104 -0.40 0.42 4.98
C THR A 104 0.14 0.65 6.38
N ALA A 105 1.45 0.87 6.48
CA ALA A 105 2.03 1.46 7.67
C ALA A 105 3.25 2.30 7.27
N GLY A 106 3.37 3.49 7.86
CA GLY A 106 4.46 4.41 7.58
C GLY A 106 4.36 5.10 6.23
N CYS A 107 3.28 4.86 5.50
CA CYS A 107 2.84 5.62 4.33
C CYS A 107 1.35 6.02 4.42
N ASP A 108 0.80 6.07 5.63
CA ASP A 108 -0.60 6.44 5.88
C ASP A 108 -0.88 7.90 5.49
N ASN A 109 0.15 8.75 5.50
CA ASN A 109 0.06 10.17 5.18
C ASN A 109 1.24 10.64 4.33
N PRO A 110 1.29 10.26 3.04
CA PRO A 110 2.39 10.66 2.17
C PRO A 110 2.24 12.13 1.82
N ASN A 111 3.29 12.93 1.99
CA ASN A 111 3.24 14.38 1.73
C ASN A 111 2.80 14.71 0.29
N ALA A 112 2.61 15.99 -0.04
CA ALA A 112 2.16 16.44 -1.36
C ALA A 112 3.00 15.94 -2.57
N TYR A 113 4.20 15.38 -2.33
CA TYR A 113 5.07 14.77 -3.33
C TYR A 113 5.00 13.24 -3.38
N GLY A 114 4.10 12.61 -2.62
CA GLY A 114 3.95 11.17 -2.50
C GLY A 114 5.03 10.50 -1.64
N ILE A 115 5.75 11.27 -0.81
CA ILE A 115 6.83 10.73 0.04
C ILE A 115 6.24 10.34 1.39
N CYS A 116 6.45 9.09 1.77
CA CYS A 116 6.01 8.51 3.03
C CYS A 116 6.89 8.96 4.21
N GLU A 117 6.29 9.07 5.40
CA GLU A 117 6.96 9.47 6.65
C GLU A 117 7.96 8.42 7.17
N GLY A 118 7.74 7.13 6.85
CA GLY A 118 8.45 5.99 7.42
C GLY A 118 7.82 5.50 8.73
N GLY A 119 8.50 4.61 9.45
CA GLY A 119 8.05 4.06 10.74
C GLY A 119 7.07 2.89 10.62
N GLY A 120 6.90 2.34 9.42
CA GLY A 120 6.10 1.16 9.12
C GLY A 120 6.79 -0.17 9.44
N ASN A 121 7.89 -0.16 10.19
CA ASN A 121 8.58 -1.38 10.61
C ASN A 121 7.85 -2.04 11.79
N GLY A 122 7.73 -3.36 11.76
CA GLY A 122 7.04 -4.10 12.81
C GLY A 122 6.49 -5.44 12.35
N THR A 123 5.51 -5.91 13.13
CA THR A 123 4.76 -7.13 12.84
C THR A 123 3.28 -6.78 12.80
N PHE A 124 2.62 -7.18 11.73
CA PHE A 124 1.24 -6.84 11.42
C PHE A 124 0.45 -8.12 11.19
N GLU A 125 -0.76 -8.17 11.74
CA GLU A 125 -1.70 -9.25 11.49
C GLU A 125 -2.59 -8.81 10.32
N LEU A 126 -2.56 -9.61 9.25
CA LEU A 126 -3.34 -9.39 8.05
C LEU A 126 -4.38 -10.48 7.92
N CYS A 127 -5.57 -10.12 7.48
CA CYS A 127 -6.58 -11.07 7.05
C CYS A 127 -6.67 -10.93 5.53
N LEU A 128 -6.21 -11.94 4.81
CA LEU A 128 -6.14 -11.95 3.34
C LEU A 128 -6.85 -13.19 2.81
N SER A 129 -7.70 -13.00 1.81
CA SER A 129 -8.26 -14.11 1.05
C SER A 129 -7.23 -14.71 0.10
N GLU A 130 -7.55 -15.84 -0.53
CA GLU A 130 -6.78 -16.29 -1.68
C GLU A 130 -6.95 -15.27 -2.83
N GLY A 131 -5.86 -14.86 -3.44
CA GLY A 131 -5.86 -13.79 -4.43
C GLY A 131 -4.46 -13.31 -4.81
N PHE A 132 -4.43 -12.39 -5.77
CA PHE A 132 -3.23 -11.67 -6.16
C PHE A 132 -3.21 -10.31 -5.44
N TYR A 133 -2.04 -9.92 -4.95
CA TYR A 133 -1.83 -8.68 -4.21
C TYR A 133 -0.57 -7.99 -4.70
N SER A 134 -0.52 -6.68 -4.51
CA SER A 134 0.68 -5.88 -4.81
C SER A 134 1.20 -5.24 -3.53
N PHE A 135 2.42 -5.58 -3.14
CA PHE A 135 3.10 -4.99 -2.01
C PHE A 135 4.05 -3.89 -2.49
N TYR A 136 3.87 -2.68 -1.97
CA TYR A 136 4.72 -1.54 -2.25
C TYR A 136 5.56 -1.22 -1.02
N GLY A 137 6.87 -1.21 -1.19
CA GLY A 137 7.78 -0.69 -0.17
C GLY A 137 8.17 0.76 -0.47
N TYR A 138 8.24 1.59 0.56
CA TYR A 138 8.63 2.99 0.51
C TYR A 138 9.79 3.27 1.48
N ASP A 139 10.59 4.26 1.13
CA ASP A 139 11.70 4.74 1.95
C ASP A 139 11.71 6.28 1.93
N SER A 140 11.64 6.87 3.12
CA SER A 140 11.59 8.32 3.32
C SER A 140 12.90 9.03 2.94
N TRP A 141 14.05 8.35 2.96
CA TRP A 141 15.36 8.94 2.66
C TRP A 141 15.87 8.66 1.25
N GLY A 142 15.24 7.72 0.54
CA GLY A 142 15.50 7.38 -0.85
C GLY A 142 16.84 6.67 -1.09
N ASP A 143 17.43 6.06 -0.07
CA ASP A 143 18.64 5.24 -0.14
C ASP A 143 18.37 3.73 0.06
N GLY A 144 17.10 3.34 0.11
CA GLY A 144 16.62 1.97 0.23
C GLY A 144 16.43 1.54 1.68
N TRP A 145 16.13 0.26 1.90
CA TRP A 145 15.85 -0.27 3.24
C TRP A 145 17.10 -0.72 4.00
N ASN A 146 18.28 -0.51 3.43
CA ASN A 146 19.56 -0.75 4.11
C ASN A 146 19.68 -2.16 4.74
N GLY A 147 19.21 -3.17 4.00
CA GLY A 147 19.15 -4.58 4.43
C GLY A 147 17.81 -5.01 5.04
N GLY A 148 16.87 -4.10 5.21
CA GLY A 148 15.51 -4.40 5.63
C GLY A 148 14.70 -5.06 4.53
N TYR A 149 13.76 -5.91 4.90
CA TYR A 149 12.92 -6.65 3.98
C TYR A 149 11.52 -6.80 4.55
N TRP A 150 10.63 -7.34 3.74
CA TRP A 150 9.30 -7.75 4.17
C TRP A 150 9.11 -9.24 3.93
N GLU A 151 8.34 -9.90 4.79
CA GLU A 151 7.99 -11.30 4.65
C GLU A 151 6.61 -11.56 5.26
N ILE A 152 5.78 -12.30 4.53
CA ILE A 152 4.45 -12.72 4.97
C ILE A 152 4.50 -14.20 5.33
N PHE A 153 3.99 -14.52 6.51
CA PHE A 153 3.87 -15.88 7.01
C PHE A 153 2.40 -16.31 7.07
N ASP A 154 2.13 -17.57 6.74
CA ASP A 154 0.82 -18.18 6.95
C ASP A 154 0.56 -18.47 8.45
N ALA A 155 -0.67 -18.88 8.78
CA ALA A 155 -1.06 -19.22 10.15
C ALA A 155 -0.26 -20.39 10.78
N ASP A 156 0.41 -21.21 9.96
CA ASP A 156 1.28 -22.30 10.41
C ASP A 156 2.74 -21.84 10.60
N GLY A 157 3.06 -20.60 10.23
CA GLY A 157 4.38 -19.97 10.33
C GLY A 157 5.30 -20.25 9.13
N ASN A 158 4.78 -20.76 8.01
CA ASN A 158 5.55 -20.90 6.79
C ASN A 158 5.60 -19.58 6.02
N SER A 159 6.73 -19.30 5.36
CA SER A 159 6.85 -18.15 4.47
C SER A 159 5.93 -18.33 3.26
N ALA A 160 4.98 -17.41 3.11
CA ALA A 160 4.01 -17.38 2.03
C ALA A 160 4.46 -16.45 0.89
N ALA A 161 5.07 -15.32 1.23
CA ALA A 161 5.58 -14.35 0.25
C ALA A 161 6.68 -13.46 0.85
N GLY A 162 7.48 -12.83 -0.01
CA GLY A 162 8.58 -11.96 0.41
C GLY A 162 9.82 -12.73 0.84
N GLY A 163 10.57 -12.17 1.78
CA GLY A 163 11.80 -12.71 2.33
C GLY A 163 13.01 -11.79 2.14
N PRO A 164 14.21 -12.21 2.59
CA PRO A 164 15.40 -11.35 2.64
C PRO A 164 15.89 -10.78 1.30
N GLU A 165 15.44 -11.34 0.18
CA GLU A 165 15.75 -10.85 -1.17
C GLU A 165 14.78 -9.73 -1.62
N TYR A 166 13.66 -9.56 -0.93
CA TYR A 166 12.63 -8.56 -1.21
C TYR A 166 12.90 -7.29 -0.39
N THR A 167 13.94 -6.58 -0.81
CA THR A 167 14.42 -5.35 -0.19
C THR A 167 14.42 -4.20 -1.21
N ILE A 168 14.26 -2.97 -0.72
CA ILE A 168 14.44 -1.77 -1.54
C ILE A 168 15.92 -1.41 -1.55
N THR A 169 16.47 -1.19 -2.74
CA THR A 169 17.86 -0.74 -2.91
C THR A 169 17.94 0.73 -3.35
N GLU A 170 19.13 1.30 -3.31
CA GLU A 170 19.44 2.67 -3.79
C GLU A 170 19.05 2.93 -5.27
N ASP A 171 18.78 1.86 -6.05
CA ASP A 171 18.32 1.99 -7.44
C ASP A 171 16.84 2.41 -7.54
N ASN A 172 16.09 2.30 -6.44
CA ASN A 172 14.67 2.65 -6.35
C ASN A 172 14.53 4.10 -5.85
N TYR A 173 14.34 5.03 -6.78
CA TYR A 173 14.41 6.47 -6.53
C TYR A 173 13.23 6.99 -5.69
N TYR A 174 13.53 7.63 -4.56
CA TYR A 174 12.68 8.48 -3.69
C TYR A 174 11.15 8.32 -3.79
N GLY A 175 10.54 7.66 -2.80
CA GLY A 175 9.10 7.78 -2.51
C GLY A 175 8.12 7.15 -3.50
N TRP A 176 8.54 6.73 -4.69
CA TRP A 176 7.62 6.21 -5.72
C TRP A 176 7.11 4.79 -5.47
N GLY A 177 7.51 4.15 -4.37
CA GLY A 177 7.12 2.79 -4.04
C GLY A 177 7.76 1.77 -4.99
N TRP A 178 8.47 0.78 -4.46
CA TRP A 178 8.83 -0.39 -5.26
C TRP A 178 7.82 -1.51 -5.02
N GLY A 179 7.16 -1.94 -6.09
CA GLY A 179 6.08 -2.92 -6.05
C GLY A 179 6.57 -4.35 -6.33
N TRP A 180 6.03 -5.31 -5.60
CA TRP A 180 6.09 -6.73 -5.90
C TRP A 180 4.69 -7.31 -5.97
N GLY A 181 4.41 -8.08 -7.03
CA GLY A 181 3.25 -8.94 -7.06
C GLY A 181 3.49 -10.16 -6.17
N LEU A 182 2.53 -10.47 -5.31
CA LEU A 182 2.50 -11.71 -4.55
C LEU A 182 1.16 -12.40 -4.75
N CYS A 183 1.17 -13.72 -4.57
CA CYS A 183 -0.02 -14.50 -4.77
C CYS A 183 -0.22 -15.50 -3.65
N LEU A 184 -1.45 -15.53 -3.13
CA LEU A 184 -1.88 -16.40 -2.06
C LEU A 184 -2.92 -17.36 -2.64
N GLY A 185 -2.61 -18.67 -2.68
CA GLY A 185 -3.49 -19.69 -3.26
C GLY A 185 -2.98 -20.24 -4.61
N ALA A 186 -3.89 -20.80 -5.41
CA ALA A 186 -3.57 -21.45 -6.68
C ALA A 186 -3.45 -20.44 -7.82
N CYS A 187 -2.28 -19.82 -7.92
CA CYS A 187 -2.00 -18.76 -8.87
C CYS A 187 -1.22 -19.24 -10.09
N GLY A 188 -1.48 -18.61 -11.22
CA GLY A 188 -0.77 -18.84 -12.47
C GLY A 188 -1.50 -18.20 -13.64
N CYS A 189 -0.99 -18.46 -14.83
CA CYS A 189 -1.66 -17.98 -16.04
C CYS A 189 -2.99 -18.72 -16.25
N THR A 190 -4.10 -17.98 -16.16
CA THR A 190 -5.46 -18.51 -16.36
C THR A 190 -5.93 -18.39 -17.81
N TRP A 191 -5.15 -17.76 -18.69
CA TRP A 191 -5.49 -17.62 -20.10
C TRP A 191 -5.12 -18.87 -20.92
N GLU A 192 -6.12 -19.61 -21.36
CA GLU A 192 -5.98 -20.86 -22.13
C GLU A 192 -5.13 -20.75 -23.42
N ASP A 193 -5.03 -19.58 -24.05
CA ASP A 193 -4.24 -19.40 -25.28
C ASP A 193 -2.76 -19.03 -25.01
N ALA A 194 -2.38 -18.80 -23.75
CA ALA A 194 -1.01 -18.53 -23.37
C ALA A 194 -0.16 -19.81 -23.43
N SER A 195 1.13 -19.67 -23.76
CA SER A 195 2.02 -20.85 -23.84
C SER A 195 2.31 -21.49 -22.48
N ASN A 196 2.14 -20.74 -21.41
CA ASN A 196 2.32 -21.16 -20.02
C ASN A 196 0.99 -21.21 -19.24
N TYR A 197 -0.14 -21.39 -19.92
CA TYR A 197 -1.44 -21.64 -19.28
C TYR A 197 -1.34 -22.76 -18.23
N ASP A 198 -1.84 -22.50 -17.04
CA ASP A 198 -1.93 -23.46 -15.95
C ASP A 198 -3.41 -23.83 -15.69
N PRO A 199 -3.84 -25.07 -16.00
CA PRO A 199 -5.20 -25.51 -15.77
C PRO A 199 -5.57 -25.66 -14.28
N ASP A 200 -4.59 -25.69 -13.38
CA ASP A 200 -4.80 -25.76 -11.94
C ASP A 200 -4.82 -24.35 -11.30
N ALA A 201 -4.46 -23.30 -12.05
CA ALA A 201 -4.55 -21.92 -11.59
C ALA A 201 -6.00 -21.43 -11.58
N THR A 202 -6.45 -20.95 -10.43
CA THR A 202 -7.75 -20.30 -10.25
C THR A 202 -7.66 -18.79 -10.10
N ILE A 203 -6.44 -18.27 -9.91
CA ILE A 203 -6.13 -16.86 -9.70
C ILE A 203 -5.10 -16.44 -10.75
N GLU A 204 -5.41 -15.39 -11.52
CA GLU A 204 -4.48 -14.82 -12.49
C GLU A 204 -3.35 -14.06 -11.77
N ASP A 205 -2.10 -14.39 -12.11
CA ASP A 205 -0.91 -13.75 -11.53
C ASP A 205 -0.17 -12.84 -12.51
N TRP A 206 -0.76 -12.58 -13.67
CA TRP A 206 -0.22 -11.76 -14.75
C TRP A 206 1.13 -12.29 -15.27
N SER A 207 1.37 -13.59 -15.16
CA SER A 207 2.57 -14.25 -15.70
C SER A 207 2.37 -14.82 -17.11
N CYS A 208 1.18 -14.69 -17.70
CA CYS A 208 0.88 -15.26 -19.02
C CYS A 208 1.86 -14.83 -20.13
N GLU A 209 2.54 -15.81 -20.72
CA GLU A 209 3.44 -15.65 -21.87
C GLU A 209 2.64 -15.66 -23.16
N LEU A 210 2.63 -14.51 -23.85
CA LEU A 210 1.92 -14.36 -25.11
C LEU A 210 2.82 -14.72 -26.29
N GLY A 211 2.31 -15.61 -27.14
CA GLY A 211 2.93 -15.89 -28.44
C GLY A 211 2.80 -14.69 -29.40
N PRO A 212 3.72 -14.55 -30.38
CA PRO A 212 3.59 -13.53 -31.41
C PRO A 212 2.26 -13.64 -32.16
N GLY A 213 1.45 -12.57 -32.10
CA GLY A 213 0.13 -12.51 -32.76
C GLY A 213 -1.07 -12.92 -31.88
N ALA A 214 -0.88 -13.10 -30.58
CA ALA A 214 -1.96 -13.27 -29.61
C ALA A 214 -2.84 -12.00 -29.49
N ASP A 215 -4.11 -12.19 -29.12
CA ASP A 215 -5.07 -11.09 -28.95
C ASP A 215 -4.79 -10.33 -27.64
N CYS A 216 -4.35 -9.08 -27.73
CA CYS A 216 -4.04 -8.23 -26.57
C CYS A 216 -5.29 -7.84 -25.75
N GLY A 217 -6.49 -8.23 -26.17
CA GLY A 217 -7.73 -7.95 -25.45
C GLY A 217 -7.72 -8.44 -24.00
N TYR A 218 -6.93 -9.48 -23.70
CA TYR A 218 -6.73 -9.99 -22.34
C TYR A 218 -6.16 -8.94 -21.36
N TRP A 219 -5.30 -8.03 -21.85
CA TRP A 219 -4.63 -7.01 -21.04
C TRP A 219 -5.30 -5.63 -21.09
N GLY A 220 -6.54 -5.53 -21.62
CA GLY A 220 -7.36 -4.32 -21.54
C GLY A 220 -7.01 -3.17 -22.50
N ALA A 221 -5.85 -3.17 -23.17
CA ALA A 221 -5.58 -2.28 -24.32
C ALA A 221 -4.35 -2.71 -25.13
N PRO A 222 -4.36 -2.56 -26.48
CA PRO A 222 -3.15 -2.67 -27.27
C PRO A 222 -2.21 -1.50 -26.96
N GLY A 223 -1.09 -1.76 -26.27
CA GLY A 223 0.05 -0.83 -26.24
C GLY A 223 0.75 -0.57 -24.90
N ALA A 224 0.41 -1.25 -23.81
CA ALA A 224 1.15 -1.10 -22.55
C ALA A 224 1.55 -2.47 -21.98
N PHE A 225 2.87 -2.70 -21.93
CA PHE A 225 3.56 -3.78 -21.22
C PHE A 225 3.19 -5.23 -21.59
N ALA A 226 3.75 -5.71 -22.70
CA ALA A 226 4.29 -7.07 -22.90
C ALA A 226 4.41 -7.35 -24.40
N GLY A 227 5.45 -6.82 -25.05
CA GLY A 227 5.92 -7.31 -26.37
C GLY A 227 4.87 -7.56 -27.46
N CYS A 228 3.78 -6.79 -27.48
CA CYS A 228 2.76 -6.80 -28.53
C CYS A 228 3.01 -5.66 -29.53
#